data_AF-A0A1R3RI68-F1
#
_entry.id   AF-A0A1R3RI68-F1
#
_cell.length_a   1.000
_cell.length_b   1.000
_cell.length_c   1.000
_cell.angle_alpha   90.00
_cell.angle_beta   90.00
_cell.angle_gamma   90.00
#
_symmetry.space_group_name_H-M   'P 1'
#
loop_
_entity.id
_entity.type
_entity.pdbx_description
1 polymer ?
#
loop_
_entity_poly.entity_id
_entity_poly.type
_entity_poly.pdbx_seq_one_letter_code
_entity_poly.pdbx_strand_id
1 'polypeptide(L)'
;MDSPSAPLRTPFPNPASIFQLPGRTPREILARARALCLSDDSQQFRELLDSAPSETENFYINDFGVIMGQAIQQDTVPIMEELLDREFPMHSVYAWEATRRKSKNALAFLIERGWDINEPMCNTEPSALGPAIHDEPMTI
;
A
#
# COMPACT_ATOMS: atom_id res chain seq x y z
N MET A 1 -19.13 17.05 -57.06
CA MET A 1 -17.85 16.49 -56.60
C MET A 1 -17.86 16.60 -55.10
N ASP A 2 -18.19 15.50 -54.43
CA ASP A 2 -18.20 15.41 -52.97
C ASP A 2 -16.78 15.36 -52.42
N SER A 3 -16.47 16.24 -51.47
CA SER A 3 -15.22 16.18 -50.71
C SER A 3 -15.29 15.05 -49.69
N PRO A 4 -14.24 14.22 -49.53
CA PRO A 4 -14.26 13.14 -48.55
C PRO A 4 -14.15 13.69 -47.13
N SER A 5 -15.12 13.36 -46.27
CA SER A 5 -15.07 13.64 -44.84
C SER A 5 -13.88 12.93 -44.19
N ALA A 6 -13.07 13.67 -43.46
CA ALA A 6 -11.95 13.15 -42.69
C ALA A 6 -12.44 12.19 -41.59
N PRO A 7 -11.73 11.08 -41.30
CA PRO A 7 -12.13 10.16 -40.25
C PRO A 7 -12.02 10.82 -38.87
N LEU A 8 -13.07 10.65 -38.07
CA LEU A 8 -13.12 11.03 -36.66
C LEU A 8 -11.94 10.37 -35.93
N ARG A 9 -10.93 11.16 -35.53
CA ARG A 9 -9.87 10.70 -34.64
C ARG A 9 -10.53 10.33 -33.31
N THR A 10 -10.68 9.05 -33.04
CA THR A 10 -11.02 8.56 -31.70
C THR A 10 -9.96 9.09 -30.73
N PRO A 11 -10.34 9.68 -29.58
CA PRO A 11 -9.36 10.12 -28.60
C PRO A 11 -8.48 8.93 -28.20
N PHE A 12 -7.17 9.13 -28.12
CA PHE A 12 -6.29 8.13 -27.55
C PHE A 12 -6.80 7.79 -26.15
N PRO A 13 -7.02 6.51 -25.82
CA PRO A 13 -7.40 6.13 -24.47
C PRO A 13 -6.33 6.66 -23.50
N ASN A 14 -6.79 7.34 -22.45
CA ASN A 14 -5.94 7.84 -21.38
C ASN A 14 -5.02 6.69 -20.92
N PRO A 15 -3.69 6.86 -20.84
CA PRO A 15 -2.82 5.83 -20.31
C PRO A 15 -3.30 5.27 -18.96
N ALA A 16 -4.00 6.07 -18.16
CA ALA A 16 -4.59 5.66 -16.90
C ALA A 16 -5.78 4.69 -17.02
N SER A 17 -6.46 4.57 -18.16
CA SER A 17 -7.52 3.57 -18.36
C SER A 17 -6.97 2.20 -18.83
N ILE A 18 -5.79 2.17 -19.42
CA ILE A 18 -5.17 0.96 -19.97
C ILE A 18 -4.62 0.04 -18.86
N PHE A 19 -4.32 0.61 -17.68
CA PHE A 19 -3.75 -0.11 -16.54
C PHE A 19 -4.78 -0.43 -15.43
N GLN A 20 -6.08 -0.29 -15.68
CA GLN A 20 -7.08 -0.91 -14.80
C GLN A 20 -7.17 -2.38 -15.20
N LEU A 21 -6.43 -3.23 -14.47
CA LEU A 21 -6.67 -4.66 -14.59
C LEU A 21 -8.12 -4.91 -14.15
N PRO A 22 -8.96 -5.55 -14.98
CA PRO A 22 -10.31 -5.91 -14.57
C PRO A 22 -10.23 -6.75 -13.30
N GLY A 23 -11.06 -6.40 -12.31
CA GLY A 23 -11.08 -7.10 -11.01
C GLY A 23 -10.11 -6.56 -9.96
N ARG A 24 -9.64 -5.30 -10.06
CA ARG A 24 -8.90 -4.61 -8.99
C ARG A 24 -9.74 -3.50 -8.38
N THR A 25 -9.36 -3.10 -7.17
CA THR A 25 -9.89 -1.95 -6.45
C THR A 25 -9.86 -0.71 -7.34
N PRO A 26 -10.99 0.00 -7.50
CA PRO A 26 -11.06 1.22 -8.28
C PRO A 26 -9.96 2.20 -7.90
N ARG A 27 -9.31 2.77 -8.91
CA ARG A 27 -8.20 3.71 -8.73
C ARG A 27 -8.57 4.92 -7.89
N GLU A 28 -9.83 5.34 -7.96
CA GLU A 28 -10.34 6.47 -7.19
C GLU A 28 -10.31 6.19 -5.68
N ILE A 29 -10.66 4.97 -5.27
CA ILE A 29 -10.58 4.52 -3.87
C ILE A 29 -9.12 4.48 -3.44
N LEU A 30 -8.23 3.86 -4.23
CA LEU A 30 -6.80 3.80 -3.93
C LEU A 30 -6.15 5.20 -3.85
N ALA A 31 -6.56 6.12 -4.72
CA ALA A 31 -6.06 7.50 -4.71
C ALA A 31 -6.52 8.28 -3.47
N ARG A 32 -7.79 8.11 -3.06
CA ARG A 32 -8.30 8.69 -1.81
C ARG A 32 -7.59 8.10 -0.59
N ALA A 33 -7.48 6.78 -0.54
CA ALA A 33 -6.75 6.07 0.52
C ALA A 33 -5.31 6.58 0.67
N ARG A 34 -4.62 6.78 -0.46
CA ARG A 34 -3.27 7.35 -0.46
C ARG A 34 -3.23 8.79 0.05
N ALA A 35 -4.19 9.63 -0.35
CA ALA A 35 -4.26 11.01 0.11
C ALA A 35 -4.49 11.08 1.64
N LEU A 36 -5.38 10.24 2.16
CA LEU A 36 -5.67 10.14 3.59
C LEU A 36 -4.46 9.63 4.39
N CYS A 37 -3.71 8.67 3.84
CA CYS A 37 -2.43 8.25 4.41
C CYS A 37 -1.41 9.39 4.43
N LEU A 38 -1.30 10.19 3.35
CA LEU A 38 -0.38 11.33 3.32
C LEU A 38 -0.72 12.39 4.37
N SER A 39 -2.02 12.57 4.66
CA SER A 39 -2.51 13.53 5.65
C SER A 39 -2.61 12.97 7.07
N ASP A 40 -2.25 11.70 7.30
CA ASP A 40 -2.42 11.00 8.57
C ASP A 40 -3.87 11.05 9.12
N ASP A 41 -4.85 11.01 8.20
CA ASP A 41 -6.27 11.02 8.57
C ASP A 41 -6.81 9.59 8.66
N SER A 42 -6.45 8.92 9.76
CA SER A 42 -6.84 7.53 10.03
C SER A 42 -8.34 7.34 10.19
N GLN A 43 -9.07 8.36 10.67
CA GLN A 43 -10.51 8.28 10.84
C GLN A 43 -11.23 8.25 9.49
N GLN A 44 -10.91 9.19 8.59
CA GLN A 44 -11.47 9.16 7.24
C GLN A 44 -10.98 7.95 6.43
N PHE A 45 -9.76 7.47 6.71
CA PHE A 45 -9.24 6.26 6.09
C PHE A 45 -10.05 5.03 6.48
N ARG A 46 -10.38 4.89 7.77
CA ARG A 46 -11.28 3.84 8.28
C ARG A 46 -12.64 3.90 7.60
N GLU A 47 -13.25 5.08 7.56
CA GLU A 47 -14.57 5.28 6.93
C GLU A 47 -14.55 4.89 5.44
N LEU A 48 -13.48 5.23 4.72
CA LEU A 48 -13.29 4.83 3.33
C LEU A 48 -13.19 3.30 3.19
N LEU A 49 -12.45 2.62 4.07
CA LEU A 49 -12.33 1.15 4.03
C LEU A 49 -13.63 0.45 4.42
N ASP A 50 -14.45 1.05 5.27
CA ASP A 50 -15.75 0.51 5.67
C ASP A 50 -16.80 0.68 4.56
N SER A 51 -16.79 1.79 3.82
CA SER A 51 -17.77 2.04 2.76
C SER A 51 -17.41 1.38 1.43
N ALA A 52 -16.12 1.31 1.08
CA ALA A 52 -15.65 0.86 -0.23
C ALA A 52 -16.17 -0.53 -0.66
N PRO A 53 -16.22 -1.58 0.19
CA PRO A 53 -16.76 -2.88 -0.20
C PRO A 53 -18.23 -2.85 -0.63
N SER A 54 -19.01 -1.86 -0.16
CA SER A 54 -20.42 -1.68 -0.54
C SER A 54 -20.57 -0.84 -1.82
N GLU A 55 -19.59 0.01 -2.12
CA GLU A 55 -19.60 0.91 -3.28
C GLU A 55 -19.09 0.26 -4.57
N THR A 56 -18.31 -0.83 -4.46
CA THR A 56 -17.73 -1.50 -5.61
C THR A 56 -17.70 -3.02 -5.45
N GLU A 57 -18.03 -3.72 -6.53
CA GLU A 57 -17.91 -5.18 -6.61
C GLU A 57 -16.45 -5.67 -6.61
N ASN A 58 -15.48 -4.77 -6.83
CA ASN A 58 -14.07 -5.12 -7.00
C ASN A 58 -13.19 -4.56 -5.89
N PHE A 59 -13.56 -4.70 -4.62
CA PHE A 59 -12.72 -4.29 -3.50
C PHE A 59 -11.80 -5.42 -3.05
N TYR A 60 -10.48 -5.19 -3.06
CA TYR A 60 -9.48 -6.15 -2.60
C TYR A 60 -8.48 -5.47 -1.70
N ILE A 61 -8.43 -5.88 -0.44
CA ILE A 61 -7.52 -5.31 0.57
C ILE A 61 -6.05 -5.42 0.12
N ASN A 62 -5.70 -6.48 -0.63
CA ASN A 62 -4.36 -6.70 -1.19
C ASN A 62 -3.89 -5.58 -2.14
N ASP A 63 -4.79 -4.77 -2.70
CA ASP A 63 -4.43 -3.66 -3.58
C ASP A 63 -3.84 -2.45 -2.82
N PHE A 64 -3.93 -2.46 -1.49
CA PHE A 64 -3.47 -1.38 -0.63
C PHE A 64 -1.97 -1.46 -0.28
N GLY A 65 -1.20 -2.36 -0.91
CA GLY A 65 0.22 -2.55 -0.60
C GLY A 65 1.09 -1.30 -0.77
N VAL A 66 0.74 -0.40 -1.70
CA VAL A 66 1.42 0.90 -1.86
C VAL A 66 1.11 1.83 -0.68
N ILE A 67 -0.12 1.78 -0.15
CA ILE A 67 -0.54 2.58 1.00
C ILE A 67 0.16 2.07 2.27
N MET A 68 0.23 0.75 2.47
CA MET A 68 0.98 0.14 3.58
C MET A 68 2.46 0.59 3.58
N GLY A 69 3.12 0.54 2.42
CA GLY A 69 4.50 1.02 2.28
C GLY A 69 4.66 2.52 2.60
N GLN A 70 3.67 3.33 2.26
CA GLN A 70 3.68 4.75 2.56
C GLN A 70 3.47 5.03 4.06
N ALA A 71 2.53 4.31 4.71
CA ALA A 71 2.30 4.40 6.14
C ALA A 71 3.56 4.02 6.94
N ILE A 72 4.26 2.96 6.51
CA ILE A 72 5.57 2.58 7.07
C ILE A 72 6.59 3.71 6.90
N GLN A 73 6.70 4.30 5.71
CA GLN A 73 7.63 5.39 5.47
C GLN A 73 7.34 6.63 6.34
N GLN A 74 6.07 6.88 6.67
CA GLN A 74 5.63 7.97 7.54
C GLN A 74 5.65 7.59 9.03
N ASP A 75 5.93 6.33 9.35
CA ASP A 75 5.84 5.74 10.69
C ASP A 75 4.44 5.88 11.33
N THR A 76 3.41 5.79 10.49
CA THR A 76 2.00 6.01 10.84
C THR A 76 1.29 4.69 11.15
N VAL A 77 1.38 4.27 12.42
CA VAL A 77 0.77 3.02 12.91
C VAL A 77 -0.76 2.95 12.73
N PRO A 78 -1.56 4.02 12.98
CA PRO A 78 -3.02 3.91 12.86
C PRO A 78 -3.48 3.49 11.46
N ILE A 79 -2.84 3.96 10.39
CA ILE A 79 -3.16 3.54 9.01
C ILE A 79 -2.78 2.07 8.78
N MET A 80 -1.65 1.62 9.33
CA MET A 80 -1.23 0.22 9.25
C MET A 80 -2.21 -0.70 9.99
N GLU A 81 -2.68 -0.27 11.16
CA GLU A 81 -3.66 -0.98 11.98
C GLU A 81 -4.97 -1.20 11.21
N GLU A 82 -5.52 -0.16 10.60
CA GLU A 82 -6.75 -0.27 9.80
C GLU A 82 -6.62 -1.29 8.65
N LEU A 83 -5.44 -1.40 8.03
CA LEU A 83 -5.21 -2.38 6.98
C LEU A 83 -5.13 -3.80 7.55
N LEU A 84 -4.31 -4.01 8.58
CA LEU A 84 -4.10 -5.34 9.16
C LEU A 84 -5.35 -5.90 9.85
N ASP A 85 -6.18 -5.05 10.44
CA ASP A 85 -7.46 -5.46 11.04
C ASP A 85 -8.48 -5.93 10.00
N ARG A 86 -8.29 -5.59 8.73
CA ARG A 86 -9.09 -6.07 7.59
C ARG A 86 -8.38 -7.18 6.81
N GLU A 87 -7.53 -7.94 7.50
CA GLU A 87 -6.81 -9.10 6.96
C GLU A 87 -5.85 -8.77 5.81
N PHE A 88 -5.32 -7.53 5.77
CA PHE A 88 -4.24 -7.20 4.84
C PHE A 88 -3.04 -8.14 5.09
N PRO A 89 -2.48 -8.78 4.05
CA PRO A 89 -1.43 -9.78 4.22
C PRO A 89 -0.13 -9.14 4.71
N MET A 90 0.36 -9.64 5.85
CA MET A 90 1.64 -9.23 6.40
C MET A 90 2.79 -9.92 5.68
N HIS A 91 3.46 -9.20 4.79
CA HIS A 91 4.63 -9.67 4.06
C HIS A 91 5.94 -9.15 4.68
N SER A 92 6.99 -9.97 4.68
CA SER A 92 8.33 -9.63 5.21
C SER A 92 8.96 -8.38 4.58
N VAL A 93 8.56 -8.03 3.35
CA VAL A 93 8.95 -6.78 2.67
C VAL A 93 8.60 -5.52 3.47
N TYR A 94 7.53 -5.55 4.26
CA TYR A 94 7.11 -4.41 5.08
C TYR A 94 7.98 -4.22 6.30
N ALA A 95 8.40 -5.31 6.95
CA ALA A 95 9.36 -5.26 8.05
C ALA A 95 10.74 -4.81 7.56
N TRP A 96 11.15 -5.23 6.36
CA TRP A 96 12.37 -4.74 5.72
C TRP A 96 12.30 -3.25 5.41
N GLU A 97 11.20 -2.78 4.82
CA GLU A 97 11.00 -1.35 4.56
C GLU A 97 11.02 -0.54 5.87
N ALA A 98 10.34 -1.00 6.93
CA ALA A 98 10.36 -0.33 8.22
C ALA A 98 11.78 -0.23 8.80
N THR A 99 12.53 -1.33 8.70
CA THR A 99 13.94 -1.39 9.13
C THR A 99 14.81 -0.41 8.33
N ARG A 100 14.71 -0.43 7.00
CA ARG A 100 15.47 0.43 6.08
C ARG A 100 15.15 1.92 6.27
N ARG A 101 13.90 2.24 6.61
CA ARG A 101 13.40 3.61 6.83
C ARG A 101 13.60 4.09 8.27
N LYS A 102 14.03 3.21 9.17
CA LYS A 102 14.14 3.47 10.62
C LYS A 102 12.79 3.85 11.24
N SER A 103 11.71 3.31 10.71
CA SER A 103 10.34 3.50 11.17
C SER A 103 10.11 2.63 12.40
N LYS A 104 10.54 3.13 13.57
CA LYS A 104 10.58 2.35 14.81
C LYS A 104 9.18 1.90 15.24
N ASN A 105 8.18 2.79 15.16
CA ASN A 105 6.83 2.46 15.60
C ASN A 105 6.19 1.44 14.65
N ALA A 106 6.38 1.60 13.35
CA ALA A 106 5.94 0.64 12.35
C ALA A 106 6.59 -0.74 12.54
N LEU A 107 7.91 -0.80 12.79
CA LEU A 107 8.60 -2.07 13.04
C LEU A 107 8.13 -2.74 14.33
N ALA A 108 8.00 -1.98 15.43
CA ALA A 108 7.47 -2.49 16.69
C ALA A 108 6.05 -3.04 16.51
N PHE A 109 5.19 -2.29 15.84
CA PHE A 109 3.82 -2.69 15.55
C PHE A 109 3.74 -3.98 14.72
N LEU A 110 4.58 -4.14 13.69
CA LEU A 110 4.64 -5.38 12.89
C LEU A 110 5.04 -6.59 13.75
N ILE A 111 6.01 -6.43 14.66
CA ILE A 111 6.43 -7.48 15.60
C ILE A 111 5.28 -7.83 16.56
N GLU A 112 4.60 -6.84 17.12
CA GLU A 112 3.44 -7.04 18.02
C GLU A 112 2.28 -7.76 17.33
N ARG A 113 2.08 -7.50 16.04
CA ARG A 113 1.05 -8.15 15.20
C ARG A 113 1.47 -9.55 14.70
N GLY A 114 2.62 -10.05 15.15
CA GLY A 114 3.04 -11.44 14.94
C GLY A 114 3.88 -11.68 13.70
N TRP A 115 4.51 -10.64 13.12
CA TRP A 115 5.50 -10.84 12.07
C TRP A 115 6.63 -11.77 12.57
N ASP A 116 6.92 -12.83 11.80
CA ASP A 116 8.02 -13.74 12.10
C ASP A 116 9.36 -13.13 11.67
N ILE A 117 10.11 -12.68 12.67
CA ILE A 117 11.48 -12.16 12.55
C ILE A 117 12.45 -13.11 11.83
N ASN A 118 12.16 -14.42 11.85
CA ASN A 118 12.99 -15.44 11.24
C ASN A 118 12.63 -15.69 9.77
N GLU A 119 11.53 -15.11 9.29
CA GLU A 119 11.12 -15.29 7.90
C GLU A 119 12.12 -14.60 6.96
N PRO A 120 12.74 -15.35 6.03
CA PRO A 120 13.65 -14.76 5.07
C PRO A 120 12.91 -13.83 4.11
N MET A 121 13.53 -12.72 3.71
CA MET A 121 12.95 -11.80 2.72
C MET A 121 12.79 -12.46 1.35
N CYS A 122 13.76 -13.30 0.99
CA CYS A 122 13.71 -14.25 -0.09
C CYS A 122 14.74 -15.35 0.16
N ASN A 123 14.73 -16.43 -0.64
CA ASN A 123 15.62 -17.60 -0.48
C ASN A 123 17.13 -17.26 -0.47
N THR A 124 17.52 -16.06 -0.91
CA THR A 124 18.91 -15.63 -1.08
C THR A 124 19.33 -14.47 -0.19
N GLU A 125 18.41 -13.88 0.60
CA GLU A 125 18.70 -12.71 1.42
C GLU A 125 18.63 -13.03 2.92
N PRO A 126 19.46 -12.37 3.76
CA PRO A 126 19.37 -12.50 5.22
C PRO A 126 18.01 -11.98 5.74
N SER A 127 17.69 -12.27 7.00
CA SER A 127 16.45 -11.78 7.65
C SER A 127 16.27 -10.27 7.49
N ALA A 128 15.02 -9.79 7.56
CA ALA A 128 14.66 -8.38 7.36
C ALA A 128 15.44 -7.39 8.25
N LEU A 129 16.04 -7.88 9.35
CA LEU A 129 16.85 -7.09 10.28
C LEU A 129 18.32 -6.98 9.92
N GLY A 130 18.81 -7.69 8.89
CA GLY A 130 20.20 -7.59 8.42
C GLY A 130 20.71 -6.14 8.26
N PRO A 131 19.91 -5.20 7.72
CA PRO A 131 20.29 -3.79 7.63
C PRO A 131 20.42 -3.06 8.97
N ALA A 132 19.72 -3.47 10.03
CA ALA A 132 19.73 -2.79 11.34
C ALA A 132 20.97 -3.11 12.20
N ILE A 133 21.71 -4.18 11.90
CA ILE A 133 22.84 -4.65 12.72
C ILE A 133 23.98 -3.61 12.82
N HIS A 134 24.07 -2.70 11.85
CA HIS A 134 25.12 -1.69 11.79
C HIS A 134 24.64 -0.27 12.15
N ASP A 135 23.38 -0.09 12.55
CA ASP A 135 22.76 1.22 12.75
C ASP A 135 22.48 1.47 14.24
N GLU A 136 23.39 2.20 14.89
CA GLU A 136 23.36 2.55 16.32
C GLU A 136 21.99 3.07 16.80
N PRO A 137 21.29 4.02 16.13
CA PRO A 137 19.96 4.46 16.54
C PRO A 137 18.86 3.40 16.48
N MET A 138 19.06 2.23 15.86
CA MET A 138 18.10 1.11 15.88
C MET A 138 18.41 0.09 17.00
N THR A 139 19.50 0.28 17.74
CA THR A 139 19.94 -0.61 18.83
C THR A 139 19.71 -0.05 20.24
N ILE A 140 19.16 1.17 20.35
CA ILE A 140 18.90 1.90 21.60
C ILE A 140 17.44 2.36 21.67
#